data_AF-A0A2E9WUW7-F1
#
_entry.id   AF-A0A2E9WUW7-F1
#
_cell.length_a   1.000
_cell.length_b   1.000
_cell.length_c   1.000
_cell.angle_alpha   90.00
_cell.angle_beta   90.00
_cell.angle_gamma   90.00
#
_symmetry.space_group_name_H-M   'P 1'
#
loop_
_entity.id
_entity.type
_entity.pdbx_description
1 polymer ?
#
loop_
_entity_poly.entity_id
_entity_poly.type
_entity_poly.pdbx_seq_one_letter_code
_entity_poly.pdbx_strand_id
1 'polypeptide(L)'
;MPLCRNIASSPSPLIAPTTPDEAGIARAAKALKAGQLVAFPTETVYGLGGDATSDTAVAAIFKAKGRPRFNPLIVHVADKEAAETLVDFDECARKLAEAFWPGALTLVLPRRNDCPVSLLASAGLHSLALRVPAHGVALDLLAEFARPVAAPSANPSGTISPTTASHVAASLGDAVALILDGGPCAIGLESTVIGLTGDAPLLLRPGGVTAEKVEAVTGPLDRPETGSDAAPSSPGRLLQHYAPARPLRLNAEDIIPGEALLSFGPHAITGAAAECNLSPGGDLTEAAANLFAMLRELDRPVHTAIAVMAVPETGLGLAINDRLRRATNPVATPQEPTP
;
A
#
# COMPACT_ATOMS: atom_id res chain seq x y z
N MET A 1 3.86 24.02 12.37
CA MET A 1 2.48 24.42 12.01
C MET A 1 2.52 25.86 11.52
N PRO A 2 2.09 26.10 10.28
CA PRO A 2 0.69 26.47 10.09
C PRO A 2 -0.02 25.43 9.23
N LEU A 3 -1.03 24.81 9.84
CA LEU A 3 -2.02 23.97 9.17
C LEU A 3 -2.84 24.83 8.19
N CYS A 4 -3.19 24.21 7.06
CA CYS A 4 -4.00 24.72 5.97
C CYS A 4 -5.13 25.68 6.40
N ARG A 5 -5.31 26.76 5.64
CA ARG A 5 -6.47 27.66 5.79
C ARG A 5 -7.68 27.05 5.05
N ASN A 6 -8.81 27.03 5.77
CA ASN A 6 -10.19 26.69 5.39
C ASN A 6 -10.50 25.21 5.05
N ILE A 7 -11.19 24.55 5.98
CA ILE A 7 -11.75 23.20 5.85
C ILE A 7 -13.28 23.31 5.74
N ALA A 8 -13.86 22.82 4.65
CA ALA A 8 -15.26 22.39 4.60
C ALA A 8 -15.32 20.87 4.87
N SER A 9 -16.21 20.46 5.79
CA SER A 9 -16.29 19.11 6.35
C SER A 9 -16.76 18.05 5.35
N SER A 10 -16.00 16.97 5.20
CA SER A 10 -16.41 15.72 4.54
C SER A 10 -17.50 14.98 5.34
N PRO A 11 -18.35 14.12 4.73
CA PRO A 11 -19.40 13.39 5.44
C PRO A 11 -18.84 12.44 6.51
N SER A 12 -19.58 12.29 7.61
CA SER A 12 -19.19 11.45 8.76
C SER A 12 -19.15 9.96 8.39
N PRO A 13 -18.12 9.21 8.81
CA PRO A 13 -18.05 7.78 8.54
C PRO A 13 -19.12 7.00 9.33
N LEU A 14 -19.70 5.97 8.71
CA LEU A 14 -20.73 5.09 9.31
C LEU A 14 -20.15 4.12 10.37
N ILE A 15 -18.86 3.78 10.29
CA ILE A 15 -18.13 3.05 11.34
C ILE A 15 -17.08 3.97 11.92
N ALA A 16 -17.21 4.27 13.21
CA ALA A 16 -16.20 5.01 13.95
C ALA A 16 -14.95 4.15 14.14
N PRO A 17 -13.74 4.67 13.86
CA PRO A 17 -12.51 3.99 14.22
C PRO A 17 -12.46 3.64 15.71
N THR A 18 -11.96 2.45 15.99
CA THR A 18 -11.88 1.86 17.32
C THR A 18 -10.49 2.05 17.89
N THR A 19 -10.40 2.43 19.16
CA THR A 19 -9.14 2.45 19.90
C THR A 19 -8.51 1.05 19.93
N PRO A 20 -7.21 0.91 19.60
CA PRO A 20 -6.53 -0.37 19.54
C PRO A 20 -5.99 -0.80 20.92
N ASP A 21 -6.85 -0.77 21.94
CA ASP A 21 -6.55 -1.36 23.25
C ASP A 21 -6.79 -2.88 23.23
N GLU A 22 -6.49 -3.57 24.33
CA GLU A 22 -6.67 -5.03 24.45
C GLU A 22 -8.07 -5.49 24.02
N ALA A 23 -9.12 -4.74 24.42
CA ALA A 23 -10.49 -5.03 24.03
C ALA A 23 -10.73 -4.80 22.53
N GLY A 24 -10.18 -3.72 21.96
CA GLY A 24 -10.20 -3.44 20.53
C GLY A 24 -9.57 -4.56 19.71
N ILE A 25 -8.38 -5.01 20.12
CA ILE A 25 -7.65 -6.12 19.49
C ILE A 25 -8.43 -7.43 19.60
N ALA A 26 -8.96 -7.77 20.78
CA ALA A 26 -9.76 -8.99 20.97
C ALA A 26 -11.02 -9.00 20.09
N ARG A 27 -11.71 -7.85 19.95
CA ARG A 27 -12.86 -7.72 19.04
C ARG A 27 -12.46 -7.87 17.58
N ALA A 28 -11.34 -7.28 17.18
CA ALA A 28 -10.80 -7.41 15.83
C ALA A 28 -10.51 -8.88 15.48
N ALA A 29 -9.79 -9.58 16.35
CA ALA A 29 -9.48 -11.00 16.15
C ALA A 29 -10.73 -11.87 16.13
N LYS A 30 -11.74 -11.57 16.99
CA LYS A 30 -13.04 -12.25 16.95
C LYS A 30 -13.75 -12.05 15.61
N ALA A 31 -13.73 -10.84 15.06
CA ALA A 31 -14.32 -10.54 13.75
C ALA A 31 -13.61 -11.33 12.63
N LEU A 32 -12.27 -11.38 12.64
CA LEU A 32 -11.50 -12.21 11.70
C LEU A 32 -11.84 -13.70 11.84
N LYS A 33 -11.95 -14.23 13.07
CA LYS A 33 -12.37 -15.62 13.35
C LYS A 33 -13.78 -15.91 12.82
N ALA A 34 -14.67 -14.91 12.80
CA ALA A 34 -16.01 -14.99 12.21
C ALA A 34 -16.02 -14.82 10.67
N GLY A 35 -14.86 -14.73 10.02
CA GLY A 35 -14.75 -14.54 8.57
C GLY A 35 -15.06 -13.12 8.08
N GLN A 36 -15.13 -12.15 9.00
CA GLN A 36 -15.37 -10.74 8.68
C GLN A 36 -14.05 -10.03 8.37
N LEU A 37 -14.16 -8.87 7.71
CA LEU A 37 -12.99 -8.06 7.36
C LEU A 37 -12.70 -7.02 8.45
N VAL A 38 -11.42 -6.81 8.73
CA VAL A 38 -10.94 -5.81 9.68
C VAL A 38 -9.90 -4.93 9.00
N ALA A 39 -10.06 -3.61 9.10
CA ALA A 39 -8.99 -2.70 8.72
C ALA A 39 -8.08 -2.41 9.91
N PHE A 40 -6.76 -2.42 9.68
CA PHE A 40 -5.77 -2.20 10.73
C PHE A 40 -4.56 -1.42 10.21
N PRO A 41 -3.88 -0.65 11.08
CA PRO A 41 -2.72 0.14 10.72
C PRO A 41 -1.49 -0.75 10.52
N THR A 42 -0.58 -0.31 9.65
CA THR A 42 0.82 -0.76 9.64
C THR A 42 1.73 0.47 9.62
N GLU A 43 3.06 0.29 9.67
CA GLU A 43 4.00 1.38 9.44
C GLU A 43 3.96 1.92 8.00
N THR A 44 3.44 1.13 7.05
CA THR A 44 3.35 1.48 5.62
C THR A 44 2.05 2.20 5.25
N VAL A 45 0.96 1.44 5.16
CA VAL A 45 -0.41 1.89 4.86
C VAL A 45 -1.38 1.02 5.67
N TYR A 46 -2.62 1.46 5.84
CA TYR A 46 -3.66 0.63 6.44
C TYR A 46 -3.98 -0.57 5.54
N GLY A 47 -4.11 -1.76 6.15
CA GLY A 47 -4.44 -3.01 5.48
C GLY A 47 -5.89 -3.42 5.69
N LEU A 48 -6.52 -4.04 4.68
CA LEU A 48 -7.83 -4.68 4.78
C LEU A 48 -7.63 -6.18 5.03
N GLY A 49 -7.65 -6.56 6.29
CA GLY A 49 -7.41 -7.91 6.76
C GLY A 49 -8.60 -8.84 6.64
N GLY A 50 -8.33 -10.07 6.22
CA GLY A 50 -9.20 -11.23 6.36
C GLY A 50 -8.35 -12.49 6.60
N ASP A 51 -8.96 -13.52 7.15
CA ASP A 51 -8.31 -14.82 7.38
C ASP A 51 -7.70 -15.36 6.08
N ALA A 52 -6.37 -15.44 6.00
CA ALA A 52 -5.68 -15.89 4.79
C ALA A 52 -5.95 -17.35 4.47
N THR A 53 -6.38 -18.15 5.44
CA THR A 53 -6.64 -19.59 5.28
C THR A 53 -8.11 -19.89 4.95
N SER A 54 -8.95 -18.87 4.81
CA SER A 54 -10.36 -18.99 4.43
C SER A 54 -10.60 -18.44 3.03
N ASP A 55 -11.03 -19.30 2.11
CA ASP A 55 -11.40 -18.89 0.75
C ASP A 55 -12.51 -17.82 0.76
N THR A 56 -13.46 -17.94 1.68
CA THR A 56 -14.58 -16.99 1.82
C THR A 56 -14.08 -15.62 2.28
N ALA A 57 -13.20 -15.56 3.27
CA ALA A 57 -12.65 -14.30 3.76
C ALA A 57 -11.78 -13.61 2.69
N VAL A 58 -10.94 -14.39 1.99
CA VAL A 58 -10.11 -13.88 0.89
C VAL A 58 -10.99 -13.37 -0.27
N ALA A 59 -12.04 -14.11 -0.66
CA ALA A 59 -13.00 -13.65 -1.66
C ALA A 59 -13.72 -12.36 -1.24
N ALA A 60 -14.02 -12.19 0.05
CA ALA A 60 -14.62 -10.97 0.59
C ALA A 60 -13.67 -9.76 0.44
N ILE A 61 -12.36 -9.92 0.64
CA ILE A 61 -11.36 -8.86 0.40
C ILE A 61 -11.43 -8.40 -1.07
N PHE A 62 -11.39 -9.34 -2.01
CA PHE A 62 -11.47 -9.01 -3.44
C PHE A 62 -12.77 -8.27 -3.79
N LYS A 63 -13.90 -8.76 -3.25
CA LYS A 63 -15.22 -8.15 -3.45
C LYS A 63 -15.28 -6.73 -2.89
N ALA A 64 -14.89 -6.54 -1.64
CA ALA A 64 -14.91 -5.24 -0.95
C ALA A 64 -14.10 -4.18 -1.70
N LYS A 65 -12.96 -4.57 -2.27
CA LYS A 65 -12.08 -3.66 -3.00
C LYS A 65 -12.47 -3.49 -4.48
N GLY A 66 -13.33 -4.33 -5.04
CA GLY A 66 -13.45 -4.46 -6.50
C GLY A 66 -12.11 -4.83 -7.16
N ARG A 67 -11.28 -5.64 -6.48
CA ARG A 67 -9.93 -6.00 -6.93
C ARG A 67 -9.99 -7.15 -7.94
N PRO A 68 -9.24 -7.11 -9.06
CA PRO A 68 -9.13 -8.25 -9.97
C PRO A 68 -8.51 -9.47 -9.30
N ARG A 69 -9.08 -10.66 -9.52
CA ARG A 69 -8.68 -11.92 -8.84
C ARG A 69 -7.27 -12.39 -9.20
N PHE A 70 -6.71 -11.94 -10.32
CA PHE A 70 -5.36 -12.29 -10.75
C PHE A 70 -4.27 -11.50 -10.00
N ASN A 71 -4.65 -10.50 -9.19
CA ASN A 71 -3.70 -9.66 -8.46
C ASN A 71 -3.53 -10.18 -7.01
N PRO A 72 -2.41 -10.87 -6.70
CA PRO A 72 -2.23 -11.54 -5.43
C PRO A 72 -2.26 -10.56 -4.24
N LEU A 73 -2.47 -11.12 -3.06
CA LEU A 73 -2.52 -10.42 -1.78
C LEU A 73 -1.22 -10.67 -0.99
N ILE A 74 -0.83 -9.72 -0.15
CA ILE A 74 0.26 -9.92 0.80
C ILE A 74 -0.34 -10.53 2.06
N VAL A 75 0.24 -11.64 2.50
CA VAL A 75 -0.10 -12.29 3.76
C VAL A 75 0.80 -11.74 4.86
N HIS A 76 0.17 -11.24 5.92
CA HIS A 76 0.85 -10.77 7.12
C HIS A 76 0.87 -11.90 8.16
N VAL A 77 2.02 -12.06 8.81
CA VAL A 77 2.28 -13.06 9.85
C VAL A 77 2.95 -12.40 11.05
N ALA A 78 2.81 -13.02 12.23
CA ALA A 78 3.27 -12.45 13.49
C ALA A 78 4.80 -12.32 13.58
N ASP A 79 5.53 -13.28 13.01
CA ASP A 79 6.99 -13.38 13.08
C ASP A 79 7.58 -14.19 11.91
N LYS A 80 8.91 -14.32 11.90
CA LYS A 80 9.66 -15.06 10.87
C LYS A 80 9.35 -16.55 10.95
N GLU A 81 9.24 -17.10 12.14
CA GLU A 81 8.97 -18.51 12.41
C GLU A 81 7.62 -18.92 11.79
N ALA A 82 6.58 -18.12 11.97
CA ALA A 82 5.28 -18.30 11.33
C ALA A 82 5.40 -18.24 9.80
N ALA A 83 6.22 -17.35 9.25
CA ALA A 83 6.47 -17.27 7.81
C ALA A 83 7.13 -18.56 7.26
N GLU A 84 8.13 -19.10 7.95
CA GLU A 84 8.85 -20.33 7.57
C GLU A 84 7.94 -21.57 7.55
N THR A 85 6.81 -21.56 8.26
CA THR A 85 5.80 -22.63 8.15
C THR A 85 4.98 -22.58 6.86
N LEU A 86 4.98 -21.46 6.12
CA LEU A 86 4.12 -21.23 4.95
C LEU A 86 4.87 -21.28 3.61
N VAL A 87 6.15 -20.97 3.61
CA VAL A 87 7.00 -20.87 2.41
C VAL A 87 8.39 -21.46 2.66
N ASP A 88 9.08 -21.79 1.58
CA ASP A 88 10.45 -22.29 1.64
C ASP A 88 11.45 -21.12 1.68
N PHE A 89 12.23 -21.06 2.75
CA PHE A 89 13.29 -20.07 2.94
C PHE A 89 14.64 -20.59 2.47
N ASP A 90 15.27 -19.87 1.54
CA ASP A 90 16.68 -20.00 1.21
C ASP A 90 17.54 -19.11 2.14
N GLU A 91 18.86 -19.08 1.92
CA GLU A 91 19.77 -18.25 2.72
C GLU A 91 19.51 -16.74 2.51
N CYS A 92 19.20 -16.34 1.28
CA CYS A 92 18.91 -14.95 0.93
C CYS A 92 17.66 -14.43 1.66
N ALA A 93 16.58 -15.20 1.64
CA ALA A 93 15.33 -14.90 2.35
C ALA A 93 15.55 -14.74 3.85
N ARG A 94 16.38 -15.61 4.47
CA ARG A 94 16.69 -15.51 5.91
C ARG A 94 17.44 -14.23 6.23
N LYS A 95 18.48 -13.89 5.45
CA LYS A 95 19.26 -12.65 5.61
C LYS A 95 18.37 -11.41 5.47
N LEU A 96 17.49 -11.39 4.47
CA LEU A 96 16.55 -10.29 4.25
C LEU A 96 15.53 -10.17 5.39
N ALA A 97 14.96 -11.28 5.84
CA ALA A 97 14.04 -11.28 6.97
C ALA A 97 14.73 -10.79 8.26
N GLU A 98 15.94 -11.25 8.55
CA GLU A 98 16.71 -10.80 9.72
C GLU A 98 17.05 -9.31 9.67
N ALA A 99 17.34 -8.77 8.49
CA ALA A 99 17.68 -7.36 8.33
C ALA A 99 16.47 -6.42 8.36
N PHE A 100 15.30 -6.87 7.91
CA PHE A 100 14.18 -5.98 7.59
C PHE A 100 12.82 -6.39 8.19
N TRP A 101 12.72 -7.52 8.89
CA TRP A 101 11.51 -7.93 9.61
C TRP A 101 11.68 -7.84 11.14
N PRO A 102 10.65 -7.35 11.87
CA PRO A 102 9.45 -6.67 11.38
C PRO A 102 9.77 -5.40 10.58
N GLY A 103 9.04 -5.13 9.48
CA GLY A 103 9.28 -3.93 8.68
C GLY A 103 8.66 -3.92 7.29
N ALA A 104 9.04 -2.89 6.52
CA ALA A 104 8.44 -2.53 5.24
C ALA A 104 8.99 -3.34 4.05
N LEU A 105 9.38 -4.59 4.28
CA LEU A 105 9.81 -5.53 3.25
C LEU A 105 8.80 -6.66 3.10
N THR A 106 8.49 -7.02 1.86
CA THR A 106 7.68 -8.19 1.50
C THR A 106 8.52 -9.12 0.66
N LEU A 107 8.51 -10.40 1.01
CA LEU A 107 9.21 -11.45 0.27
C LEU A 107 8.19 -12.30 -0.50
N VAL A 108 8.44 -12.54 -1.78
CA VAL A 108 7.68 -13.50 -2.59
C VAL A 108 8.53 -14.76 -2.72
N LEU A 109 8.09 -15.82 -2.06
CA LEU A 109 8.85 -17.07 -1.88
C LEU A 109 8.05 -18.27 -2.41
N PRO A 110 8.72 -19.38 -2.78
CA PRO A 110 8.05 -20.63 -3.09
C PRO A 110 7.17 -21.08 -1.93
N ARG A 111 5.93 -21.43 -2.25
CA ARG A 111 4.94 -21.88 -1.28
C ARG A 111 5.18 -23.35 -0.93
N ARG A 112 5.11 -23.69 0.36
CA ARG A 112 5.14 -25.09 0.81
C ARG A 112 3.89 -25.85 0.37
N ASN A 113 4.03 -27.14 0.12
CA ASN A 113 2.92 -28.01 -0.30
C ASN A 113 1.81 -28.11 0.76
N ASP A 114 2.15 -28.04 2.05
CA ASP A 114 1.23 -28.12 3.19
C ASP A 114 0.76 -26.75 3.70
N CYS A 115 1.11 -25.67 2.99
CA CYS A 115 0.72 -24.31 3.37
C CYS A 115 -0.83 -24.19 3.43
N PRO A 116 -1.42 -23.75 4.56
CA PRO A 116 -2.87 -23.66 4.73
C PRO A 116 -3.51 -22.40 4.13
N VAL A 117 -2.72 -21.47 3.60
CA VAL A 117 -3.23 -20.20 3.03
C VAL A 117 -4.09 -20.48 1.80
N SER A 118 -5.25 -19.85 1.66
CA SER A 118 -6.07 -19.96 0.45
C SER A 118 -5.28 -19.70 -0.83
N LEU A 119 -5.45 -20.53 -1.85
CA LEU A 119 -4.86 -20.28 -3.18
C LEU A 119 -5.40 -19.00 -3.83
N LEU A 120 -6.58 -18.52 -3.40
CA LEU A 120 -7.10 -17.23 -3.86
C LEU A 120 -6.19 -16.07 -3.43
N ALA A 121 -5.50 -16.18 -2.29
CA ALA A 121 -4.60 -15.15 -1.81
C ALA A 121 -3.35 -15.01 -2.70
N SER A 122 -2.86 -16.12 -3.27
CA SER A 122 -1.75 -16.11 -4.22
C SER A 122 -2.21 -16.02 -5.69
N ALA A 123 -3.50 -15.81 -5.95
CA ALA A 123 -4.07 -15.86 -7.31
C ALA A 123 -3.74 -17.18 -8.06
N GLY A 124 -3.64 -18.30 -7.32
CA GLY A 124 -3.31 -19.62 -7.86
C GLY A 124 -1.82 -19.86 -8.12
N LEU A 125 -0.93 -18.91 -7.79
CA LEU A 125 0.51 -19.05 -7.98
C LEU A 125 1.12 -20.03 -6.97
N HIS A 126 2.22 -20.68 -7.38
CA HIS A 126 3.08 -21.52 -6.54
C HIS A 126 3.99 -20.72 -5.60
N SER A 127 3.86 -19.39 -5.58
CA SER A 127 4.57 -18.50 -4.66
C SER A 127 3.60 -17.75 -3.77
N LEU A 128 4.09 -17.29 -2.62
CA LEU A 128 3.32 -16.52 -1.66
C LEU A 128 4.10 -15.26 -1.25
N ALA A 129 3.40 -14.12 -1.23
CA ALA A 129 3.92 -12.85 -0.75
C ALA A 129 3.67 -12.73 0.77
N LEU A 130 4.74 -12.61 1.56
CA LEU A 130 4.68 -12.56 3.02
C LEU A 130 5.37 -11.33 3.58
N ARG A 131 4.92 -10.91 4.77
CA ARG A 131 5.53 -9.82 5.53
C ARG A 131 5.22 -9.93 7.02
N VAL A 132 6.19 -9.54 7.85
CA VAL A 132 5.97 -9.22 9.27
C VAL A 132 5.90 -7.69 9.40
N PRO A 133 4.74 -7.08 9.72
CA PRO A 133 4.62 -5.61 9.79
C PRO A 133 5.28 -5.04 11.05
N ALA A 134 5.98 -3.90 10.95
CA ALA A 134 6.56 -3.21 12.12
C ALA A 134 5.58 -2.22 12.77
N HIS A 135 4.43 -2.72 13.24
CA HIS A 135 3.45 -1.89 13.93
C HIS A 135 2.82 -2.65 15.10
N GLY A 136 2.90 -2.09 16.32
CA GLY A 136 2.42 -2.75 17.55
C GLY A 136 1.01 -3.30 17.42
N VAL A 137 0.05 -2.44 17.02
CA VAL A 137 -1.35 -2.84 16.78
C VAL A 137 -1.50 -3.99 15.76
N ALA A 138 -0.68 -4.03 14.71
CA ALA A 138 -0.74 -5.11 13.72
C ALA A 138 -0.19 -6.41 14.30
N LEU A 139 0.92 -6.35 15.03
CA LEU A 139 1.53 -7.50 15.68
C LEU A 139 0.62 -8.06 16.78
N ASP A 140 0.03 -7.21 17.61
CA ASP A 140 -0.92 -7.60 18.65
C ASP A 140 -2.15 -8.30 18.04
N LEU A 141 -2.69 -7.76 16.93
CA LEU A 141 -3.77 -8.41 16.18
C LEU A 141 -3.37 -9.77 15.62
N LEU A 142 -2.18 -9.88 15.02
CA LEU A 142 -1.69 -11.12 14.43
C LEU A 142 -1.45 -12.19 15.51
N ALA A 143 -0.93 -11.79 16.67
CA ALA A 143 -0.74 -12.66 17.83
C ALA A 143 -2.09 -13.15 18.39
N GLU A 144 -3.04 -12.26 18.62
CA GLU A 144 -4.38 -12.60 19.17
C GLU A 144 -5.23 -13.43 18.18
N PHE A 145 -5.07 -13.18 16.88
CA PHE A 145 -5.73 -13.98 15.84
C PHE A 145 -5.06 -15.34 15.64
N ALA A 146 -3.74 -15.44 15.84
CA ALA A 146 -2.92 -16.65 15.77
C ALA A 146 -2.97 -17.40 14.42
N ARG A 147 -3.29 -16.69 13.33
CA ARG A 147 -3.38 -17.21 11.95
C ARG A 147 -2.89 -16.14 10.97
N PRO A 148 -2.40 -16.52 9.78
CA PRO A 148 -2.00 -15.55 8.76
C PRO A 148 -3.18 -14.70 8.29
N VAL A 149 -2.93 -13.42 8.03
CA VAL A 149 -3.96 -12.45 7.59
C VAL A 149 -3.62 -11.95 6.19
N ALA A 150 -4.48 -12.20 5.21
CA ALA A 150 -4.34 -11.60 3.89
C ALA A 150 -4.76 -10.13 3.99
N ALA A 151 -3.87 -9.20 3.67
CA ALA A 151 -4.13 -7.77 3.86
C ALA A 151 -3.49 -6.91 2.75
N PRO A 152 -4.18 -6.66 1.63
CA PRO A 152 -3.83 -5.55 0.74
C PRO A 152 -4.17 -4.20 1.40
N SER A 153 -3.80 -3.09 0.78
CA SER A 153 -4.18 -1.74 1.23
C SER A 153 -5.71 -1.58 1.42
N ALA A 154 -6.16 -0.81 2.42
CA ALA A 154 -7.57 -0.70 2.80
C ALA A 154 -8.38 0.34 2.00
N ASN A 155 -8.27 0.31 0.68
CA ASN A 155 -8.97 1.21 -0.24
C ASN A 155 -9.57 0.46 -1.44
N PRO A 156 -10.57 1.02 -2.15
CA PRO A 156 -11.01 0.48 -3.44
C PRO A 156 -9.84 0.32 -4.42
N SER A 157 -9.84 -0.76 -5.19
CA SER A 157 -8.76 -1.07 -6.14
C SER A 157 -8.54 0.08 -7.12
N GLY A 158 -7.28 0.44 -7.35
CA GLY A 158 -6.91 1.53 -8.25
C GLY A 158 -6.83 2.92 -7.60
N THR A 159 -7.47 3.14 -6.45
CA THR A 159 -7.49 4.45 -5.77
C THR A 159 -6.26 4.68 -4.88
N ILE A 160 -6.11 5.90 -4.35
CA ILE A 160 -5.03 6.26 -3.40
C ILE A 160 -5.08 5.37 -2.15
N SER A 161 -3.92 4.88 -1.69
CA SER A 161 -3.85 4.05 -0.47
C SER A 161 -4.20 4.86 0.80
N PRO A 162 -4.71 4.21 1.85
CA PRO A 162 -5.06 4.89 3.11
C PRO A 162 -3.90 4.87 4.10
N THR A 163 -3.52 6.04 4.61
CA THR A 163 -2.48 6.20 5.65
C THR A 163 -3.04 6.56 7.03
N THR A 164 -4.36 6.64 7.17
CA THR A 164 -5.05 6.92 8.44
C THR A 164 -6.34 6.10 8.51
N ALA A 165 -6.88 5.89 9.71
CA ALA A 165 -8.17 5.23 9.89
C ALA A 165 -9.32 6.01 9.23
N SER A 166 -9.24 7.35 9.22
CA SER A 166 -10.23 8.20 8.55
C SER A 166 -10.25 8.00 7.02
N HIS A 167 -9.09 7.76 6.40
CA HIS A 167 -9.03 7.41 4.97
C HIS A 167 -9.74 6.07 4.68
N VAL A 168 -9.60 5.09 5.58
CA VAL A 168 -10.32 3.81 5.46
C VAL A 168 -11.81 4.03 5.62
N ALA A 169 -12.22 4.73 6.69
CA ALA A 169 -13.62 4.93 7.01
C ALA A 169 -14.38 5.68 5.90
N ALA A 170 -13.72 6.65 5.24
CA ALA A 170 -14.26 7.37 4.10
C ALA A 170 -14.36 6.56 2.79
N SER A 171 -13.70 5.41 2.69
CA SER A 171 -13.60 4.65 1.43
C SER A 171 -14.15 3.22 1.49
N LEU A 172 -13.82 2.45 2.52
CA LEU A 172 -14.24 1.05 2.71
C LEU A 172 -15.01 0.81 4.02
N GLY A 173 -15.45 1.88 4.71
CA GLY A 173 -16.14 1.76 6.00
C GLY A 173 -17.28 0.74 6.00
N ASP A 174 -18.10 0.72 4.95
CA ASP A 174 -19.26 -0.19 4.84
C ASP A 174 -18.89 -1.66 4.60
N ALA A 175 -17.65 -1.93 4.20
CA ALA A 175 -17.18 -3.27 3.84
C ALA A 175 -16.42 -3.97 4.98
N VAL A 176 -16.17 -3.28 6.09
CA VAL A 176 -15.41 -3.80 7.24
C VAL A 176 -16.29 -3.92 8.48
N ALA A 177 -16.03 -4.93 9.30
CA ALA A 177 -16.68 -5.05 10.61
C ALA A 177 -16.06 -4.12 11.65
N LEU A 178 -14.78 -3.76 11.48
CA LEU A 178 -14.03 -2.95 12.43
C LEU A 178 -12.86 -2.24 11.73
N ILE A 179 -12.55 -1.03 12.20
CA ILE A 179 -11.33 -0.29 11.85
C ILE A 179 -10.57 -0.04 13.16
N LEU A 180 -9.37 -0.59 13.30
CA LEU A 180 -8.47 -0.25 14.40
C LEU A 180 -7.73 1.06 14.08
N ASP A 181 -7.79 2.04 14.98
CA ASP A 181 -7.13 3.34 14.78
C ASP A 181 -5.78 3.41 15.50
N GLY A 182 -4.72 3.07 14.78
CA GLY A 182 -3.34 3.24 15.28
C GLY A 182 -2.72 4.59 14.97
N GLY A 183 -3.52 5.57 14.53
CA GLY A 183 -3.00 6.85 14.05
C GLY A 183 -2.41 6.80 12.64
N PRO A 184 -1.69 7.84 12.22
CA PRO A 184 -1.09 7.92 10.89
C PRO A 184 0.05 6.91 10.68
N CYS A 185 0.15 6.33 9.48
CA CYS A 185 1.27 5.47 9.10
C CYS A 185 2.57 6.27 8.99
N ALA A 186 3.66 5.75 9.55
CA ALA A 186 4.94 6.46 9.62
C ALA A 186 5.68 6.59 8.27
N ILE A 187 5.56 5.61 7.37
CA ILE A 187 6.27 5.60 6.07
C ILE A 187 5.39 6.19 4.95
N GLY A 188 4.08 5.95 4.99
CA GLY A 188 3.12 6.49 4.01
C GLY A 188 3.21 5.89 2.60
N LEU A 189 4.10 4.94 2.35
CA LEU A 189 4.21 4.14 1.13
C LEU A 189 4.09 2.65 1.45
N GLU A 190 3.64 1.85 0.49
CA GLU A 190 3.61 0.39 0.67
C GLU A 190 5.02 -0.22 0.81
N SER A 191 5.05 -1.47 1.28
CA SER A 191 6.28 -2.25 1.39
C SER A 191 7.01 -2.42 0.06
N THR A 192 8.33 -2.51 0.14
CA THR A 192 9.17 -3.00 -0.96
C THR A 192 8.92 -4.48 -1.16
N VAL A 193 8.80 -4.94 -2.40
CA VAL A 193 8.52 -6.34 -2.72
C VAL A 193 9.70 -6.94 -3.47
N ILE A 194 10.30 -7.98 -2.90
CA ILE A 194 11.41 -8.73 -3.48
C ILE A 194 10.93 -10.14 -3.84
N GLY A 195 11.16 -10.54 -5.08
CA GLY A 195 10.92 -11.90 -5.56
C GLY A 195 12.15 -12.78 -5.40
N LEU A 196 11.97 -13.96 -4.84
CA LEU A 196 13.02 -14.95 -4.56
C LEU A 196 12.64 -16.33 -5.10
N THR A 197 11.97 -16.37 -6.26
CA THR A 197 11.53 -17.62 -6.91
C THR A 197 12.41 -18.02 -8.11
N GLY A 198 13.39 -17.18 -8.47
CA GLY A 198 14.33 -17.43 -9.57
C GLY A 198 15.78 -17.43 -9.07
N ASP A 199 16.72 -17.40 -10.01
CA ASP A 199 18.16 -17.52 -9.69
C ASP A 199 18.75 -16.28 -9.01
N ALA A 200 18.14 -15.11 -9.21
CA ALA A 200 18.56 -13.84 -8.63
C ALA A 200 17.39 -13.10 -7.95
N PRO A 201 17.65 -12.36 -6.85
CA PRO A 201 16.63 -11.52 -6.22
C PRO A 201 16.11 -10.43 -7.16
N LEU A 202 14.79 -10.34 -7.27
CA LEU A 202 14.11 -9.45 -8.21
C LEU A 202 13.35 -8.34 -7.47
N LEU A 203 13.65 -7.07 -7.75
CA LEU A 203 12.87 -5.94 -7.25
C LEU A 203 11.53 -5.86 -8.00
N LEU A 204 10.48 -6.42 -7.41
CA LEU A 204 9.15 -6.47 -8.00
C LEU A 204 8.38 -5.15 -7.81
N ARG A 205 8.62 -4.45 -6.68
CA ARG A 205 8.01 -3.14 -6.39
C ARG A 205 8.89 -2.32 -5.44
N PRO A 206 9.25 -1.07 -5.78
CA PRO A 206 9.90 -0.16 -4.84
C PRO A 206 8.92 0.30 -3.75
N GLY A 207 9.38 0.48 -2.53
CA GLY A 207 8.55 0.83 -1.38
C GLY A 207 9.37 1.37 -0.20
N GLY A 208 8.86 1.15 1.03
CA GLY A 208 9.44 1.70 2.26
C GLY A 208 10.89 1.28 2.60
N VAL A 209 11.42 0.22 1.99
CA VAL A 209 12.84 -0.16 2.08
C VAL A 209 13.51 0.14 0.75
N THR A 210 14.53 1.00 0.73
CA THR A 210 15.16 1.41 -0.53
C THR A 210 15.93 0.26 -1.18
N ALA A 211 16.06 0.29 -2.51
CA ALA A 211 16.77 -0.75 -3.25
C ALA A 211 18.23 -0.90 -2.77
N GLU A 212 18.89 0.22 -2.46
CA GLU A 212 20.28 0.25 -2.00
C GLU A 212 20.45 -0.49 -0.66
N LYS A 213 19.46 -0.38 0.25
CA LYS A 213 19.46 -1.12 1.52
C LYS A 213 19.33 -2.62 1.28
N VAL A 214 18.46 -3.03 0.36
CA VAL A 214 18.28 -4.44 0.01
C VAL A 214 19.54 -4.99 -0.67
N GLU A 215 20.12 -4.24 -1.62
CA GLU A 215 21.34 -4.61 -2.34
C GLU A 215 22.56 -4.75 -1.43
N ALA A 216 22.62 -4.01 -0.32
CA ALA A 216 23.65 -4.17 0.70
C ALA A 216 23.62 -5.55 1.39
N VAL A 217 22.48 -6.25 1.34
CA VAL A 217 22.30 -7.60 1.91
C VAL A 217 22.41 -8.68 0.84
N THR A 218 21.84 -8.45 -0.34
CA THR A 218 21.68 -9.47 -1.39
C THR A 218 22.77 -9.42 -2.46
N GLY A 219 23.50 -8.33 -2.58
CA GLY A 219 24.13 -7.95 -3.83
C GLY A 219 23.11 -7.34 -4.81
N PRO A 220 23.49 -7.11 -6.08
CA PRO A 220 22.65 -6.44 -7.07
C PRO A 220 21.26 -7.09 -7.23
N LEU A 221 20.23 -6.25 -7.39
CA LEU A 221 18.88 -6.71 -7.67
C LEU A 221 18.59 -6.68 -9.17
N ASP A 222 17.95 -7.74 -9.66
CA ASP A 222 17.33 -7.71 -10.96
C ASP A 222 16.10 -6.79 -10.93
N ARG A 223 15.75 -6.26 -12.10
CA ARG A 223 14.53 -5.48 -12.31
C ARG A 223 13.77 -6.10 -13.48
N PRO A 224 12.44 -6.23 -13.39
CA PRO A 224 11.68 -6.82 -14.47
C PRO A 224 11.83 -5.97 -15.74
N GLU A 225 12.12 -6.61 -16.86
CA GLU A 225 12.13 -5.95 -18.16
C GLU A 225 10.75 -5.31 -18.42
N THR A 226 10.74 -4.04 -18.80
CA THR A 226 9.52 -3.33 -19.17
C THR A 226 8.88 -4.01 -20.38
N GLY A 227 7.74 -4.68 -20.19
CA GLY A 227 6.94 -5.26 -21.27
C GLY A 227 7.01 -6.78 -21.45
N SER A 228 7.67 -7.52 -20.56
CA SER A 228 7.66 -8.98 -20.57
C SER A 228 6.54 -9.56 -19.67
N ASP A 229 5.64 -10.35 -20.26
CA ASP A 229 4.61 -11.14 -19.57
C ASP A 229 5.19 -12.27 -18.69
N ALA A 230 6.52 -12.49 -18.71
CA ALA A 230 7.19 -13.57 -17.99
C ALA A 230 7.59 -13.22 -16.55
N ALA A 231 7.46 -11.96 -16.13
CA ALA A 231 7.82 -11.56 -14.77
C ALA A 231 6.75 -11.99 -13.74
N PRO A 232 7.12 -12.46 -12.53
CA PRO A 232 6.16 -12.93 -11.53
C PRO A 232 5.07 -11.90 -11.24
N SER A 233 3.81 -12.35 -11.19
CA SER A 233 2.69 -11.52 -10.76
C SER A 233 2.90 -11.13 -9.31
N SER A 234 2.88 -9.82 -9.02
CA SER A 234 3.08 -9.29 -7.68
C SER A 234 2.10 -8.16 -7.37
N PRO A 235 1.79 -7.92 -6.07
CA PRO A 235 0.84 -6.90 -5.68
C PRO A 235 1.28 -5.50 -6.14
N GLY A 236 0.41 -4.81 -6.88
CA GLY A 236 0.63 -3.41 -7.28
C GLY A 236 1.31 -3.22 -8.65
N ARG A 237 1.46 -4.28 -9.45
CA ARG A 237 1.97 -4.18 -10.84
C ARG A 237 0.93 -3.78 -11.89
N LEU A 238 -0.33 -3.55 -11.50
CA LEU A 238 -1.34 -3.02 -12.42
C LEU A 238 -0.86 -1.71 -13.06
N LEU A 239 -1.16 -1.52 -14.35
CA LEU A 239 -0.81 -0.33 -15.13
C LEU A 239 -1.41 0.96 -14.55
N GLN A 240 -2.47 0.82 -13.73
CA GLN A 240 -3.14 1.90 -13.02
C GLN A 240 -3.33 1.51 -11.56
N HIS A 241 -2.80 2.34 -10.68
CA HIS A 241 -2.89 2.15 -9.24
C HIS A 241 -2.59 3.49 -8.55
N TYR A 242 -3.19 3.76 -7.40
CA TYR A 242 -3.00 5.00 -6.62
C TYR A 242 -3.62 6.28 -7.23
N ALA A 243 -4.50 6.15 -8.20
CA ALA A 243 -5.05 7.29 -8.95
C ALA A 243 -6.01 8.13 -8.08
N PRO A 244 -5.83 9.46 -8.00
CA PRO A 244 -6.86 10.39 -7.58
C PRO A 244 -8.02 10.43 -8.58
N ALA A 245 -9.15 11.02 -8.19
CA ALA A 245 -10.24 11.35 -9.09
C ALA A 245 -9.90 12.56 -9.99
N ARG A 246 -8.99 13.44 -9.57
CA ARG A 246 -8.40 14.50 -10.40
C ARG A 246 -7.20 13.97 -11.18
N PRO A 247 -7.02 14.38 -12.46
CA PRO A 247 -5.84 14.01 -13.22
C PRO A 247 -4.57 14.58 -12.59
N LEU A 248 -3.46 13.85 -12.72
CA LEU A 248 -2.15 14.30 -12.29
C LEU A 248 -1.33 14.82 -13.48
N ARG A 249 -0.64 15.95 -13.29
CA ARG A 249 0.38 16.47 -14.21
C ARG A 249 1.74 16.44 -13.52
N LEU A 250 2.59 15.51 -13.90
CA LEU A 250 3.90 15.32 -13.28
C LEU A 250 4.93 16.33 -13.80
N ASN A 251 5.96 16.57 -12.97
CA ASN A 251 7.08 17.45 -13.27
C ASN A 251 6.63 18.85 -13.69
N ALA A 252 5.61 19.37 -13.02
CA ALA A 252 5.11 20.71 -13.25
C ALA A 252 6.16 21.75 -12.85
N GLU A 253 6.45 22.69 -13.75
CA GLU A 253 7.30 23.87 -13.52
C GLU A 253 6.46 25.16 -13.42
N ASP A 254 5.18 25.08 -13.76
CA ASP A 254 4.18 26.14 -13.79
C ASP A 254 2.82 25.64 -13.28
N ILE A 255 1.83 26.53 -13.17
CA ILE A 255 0.46 26.20 -12.78
C ILE A 255 -0.53 26.61 -13.89
N ILE A 256 -1.41 25.68 -14.27
CA ILE A 256 -2.56 25.95 -15.13
C ILE A 256 -3.73 26.42 -14.23
N PRO A 257 -4.51 27.44 -14.62
CA PRO A 257 -5.63 27.92 -13.81
C PRO A 257 -6.59 26.82 -13.35
N GLY A 258 -6.84 26.76 -12.04
CA GLY A 258 -7.71 25.76 -11.41
C GLY A 258 -6.99 24.51 -10.90
N GLU A 259 -5.69 24.36 -11.17
CA GLU A 259 -4.90 23.27 -10.61
C GLU A 259 -4.61 23.48 -9.12
N ALA A 260 -4.59 22.37 -8.39
CA ALA A 260 -3.93 22.29 -7.09
C ALA A 260 -2.47 21.89 -7.28
N LEU A 261 -1.60 22.24 -6.33
CA LEU A 261 -0.18 21.94 -6.36
C LEU A 261 0.22 20.96 -5.25
N LEU A 262 0.88 19.87 -5.64
CA LEU A 262 1.67 19.03 -4.77
C LEU A 262 3.15 19.39 -4.96
N SER A 263 3.66 20.24 -4.08
CA SER A 263 5.04 20.77 -4.16
C SER A 263 6.05 19.90 -3.42
N PHE A 264 7.33 20.07 -3.72
CA PHE A 264 8.44 19.41 -3.04
C PHE A 264 9.64 20.35 -2.94
N GLY A 265 10.25 20.41 -1.77
CA GLY A 265 11.41 21.26 -1.49
C GLY A 265 11.04 22.72 -1.18
N PRO A 266 12.05 23.60 -1.08
CA PRO A 266 11.88 24.97 -0.61
C PRO A 266 11.32 25.91 -1.68
N HIS A 267 11.30 25.48 -2.95
CA HIS A 267 10.79 26.26 -4.06
C HIS A 267 9.29 26.07 -4.21
N ALA A 268 8.54 27.17 -4.26
CA ALA A 268 7.10 27.15 -4.47
C ALA A 268 6.76 27.77 -5.83
N ILE A 269 6.01 27.03 -6.64
CA ILE A 269 5.36 27.56 -7.84
C ILE A 269 4.10 28.30 -7.37
N THR A 270 3.92 29.54 -7.81
CA THR A 270 2.78 30.37 -7.38
C THR A 270 1.59 30.26 -8.34
N GLY A 271 0.39 30.57 -7.84
CA GLY A 271 -0.83 30.62 -8.66
C GLY A 271 -1.75 29.40 -8.55
N ALA A 272 -1.40 28.41 -7.72
CA ALA A 272 -2.24 27.24 -7.46
C ALA A 272 -3.50 27.60 -6.65
N ALA A 273 -4.60 26.89 -6.93
CA ALA A 273 -5.86 27.05 -6.20
C ALA A 273 -5.76 26.55 -4.74
N ALA A 274 -4.92 25.54 -4.53
CA ALA A 274 -4.53 25.00 -3.23
C ALA A 274 -3.12 24.40 -3.34
N GLU A 275 -2.40 24.31 -2.23
CA GLU A 275 -1.05 23.72 -2.20
C GLU A 275 -0.88 22.83 -0.97
N CYS A 276 -0.29 21.65 -1.18
CA CYS A 276 0.36 20.86 -0.13
C CYS A 276 1.82 20.63 -0.52
N ASN A 277 2.75 20.85 0.40
CA ASN A 277 4.17 20.58 0.18
C ASN A 277 4.56 19.25 0.84
N LEU A 278 4.98 18.28 0.03
CA LEU A 278 5.41 16.96 0.48
C LEU A 278 6.51 17.02 1.53
N SER A 279 7.45 17.95 1.35
CA SER A 279 8.58 18.16 2.26
C SER A 279 9.27 19.48 1.91
N PRO A 280 9.03 20.57 2.66
CA PRO A 280 9.67 21.87 2.42
C PRO A 280 11.20 21.81 2.50
N GLY A 281 11.76 20.89 3.31
CA GLY A 281 13.20 20.68 3.45
C GLY A 281 13.83 19.77 2.39
N GLY A 282 13.03 19.19 1.49
CA GLY A 282 13.49 18.21 0.50
C GLY A 282 13.85 16.82 1.07
N ASP A 283 13.38 16.46 2.26
CA ASP A 283 13.50 15.12 2.84
C ASP A 283 12.52 14.13 2.19
N LEU A 284 13.07 13.05 1.62
CA LEU A 284 12.29 12.04 0.91
C LEU A 284 11.49 11.11 1.85
N THR A 285 11.89 10.98 3.12
CA THR A 285 11.16 10.25 4.15
C THR A 285 9.91 11.01 4.55
N GLU A 286 10.04 12.32 4.79
CA GLU A 286 8.89 13.20 5.03
C GLU A 286 7.94 13.20 3.83
N ALA A 287 8.48 13.33 2.61
CA ALA A 287 7.69 13.29 1.39
C ALA A 287 6.91 11.97 1.23
N ALA A 288 7.54 10.83 1.52
CA ALA A 288 6.89 9.52 1.49
C ALA A 288 5.73 9.43 2.49
N ALA A 289 5.95 9.87 3.74
CA ALA A 289 4.94 9.84 4.79
C ALA A 289 3.71 10.68 4.44
N ASN A 290 3.93 11.79 3.74
CA ASN A 290 2.90 12.76 3.38
C ASN A 290 2.14 12.45 2.08
N LEU A 291 2.76 11.71 1.15
CA LEU A 291 2.31 11.58 -0.25
C LEU A 291 0.81 11.29 -0.40
N PHE A 292 0.33 10.18 0.16
CA PHE A 292 -1.05 9.77 -0.03
C PHE A 292 -2.06 10.62 0.74
N ALA A 293 -1.68 11.15 1.90
CA ALA A 293 -2.55 12.05 2.67
C ALA A 293 -2.75 13.38 1.92
N MET A 294 -1.66 13.97 1.41
CA MET A 294 -1.72 15.22 0.67
C MET A 294 -2.38 15.05 -0.71
N LEU A 295 -2.15 13.93 -1.41
CA LEU A 295 -2.89 13.62 -2.64
C LEU A 295 -4.40 13.57 -2.38
N ARG A 296 -4.85 12.93 -1.29
CA ARG A 296 -6.27 12.89 -0.90
C ARG A 296 -6.80 14.26 -0.52
N GLU A 297 -6.00 15.11 0.10
CA GLU A 297 -6.38 16.47 0.45
C GLU A 297 -6.64 17.33 -0.79
N LEU A 298 -5.76 17.21 -1.79
CA LEU A 298 -5.84 17.94 -3.06
C LEU A 298 -6.84 17.32 -4.06
N ASP A 299 -7.25 16.06 -3.88
CA ASP A 299 -8.21 15.37 -4.75
C ASP A 299 -9.67 15.84 -4.47
N ARG A 300 -9.95 17.10 -4.83
CA ARG A 300 -11.24 17.77 -4.58
C ARG A 300 -11.92 18.18 -5.88
N PRO A 301 -13.26 18.13 -5.95
CA PRO A 301 -14.01 18.53 -7.15
C PRO A 301 -13.77 19.96 -7.64
N VAL A 302 -13.34 20.86 -6.75
CA VAL A 302 -13.04 22.26 -7.08
C VAL A 302 -11.77 22.42 -7.92
N HIS A 303 -10.86 21.44 -7.90
CA HIS A 303 -9.63 21.47 -8.68
C HIS A 303 -9.84 20.80 -10.05
N THR A 304 -9.20 21.35 -11.08
CA THR A 304 -9.24 20.79 -12.45
C THR A 304 -8.25 19.64 -12.63
N ALA A 305 -7.07 19.75 -12.01
CA ALA A 305 -6.03 18.72 -11.93
C ALA A 305 -5.15 18.95 -10.68
N ILE A 306 -4.21 18.04 -10.43
CA ILE A 306 -3.15 18.22 -9.45
C ILE A 306 -1.81 18.27 -10.20
N ALA A 307 -1.17 19.43 -10.18
CA ALA A 307 0.20 19.63 -10.64
C ALA A 307 1.17 19.09 -9.58
N VAL A 308 2.13 18.28 -9.99
CA VAL A 308 3.11 17.66 -9.08
C VAL A 308 4.51 18.12 -9.47
N MET A 309 5.23 18.75 -8.55
CA MET A 309 6.63 19.10 -8.75
C MET A 309 7.52 17.85 -8.86
N ALA A 310 8.65 17.99 -9.54
CA ALA A 310 9.62 16.90 -9.66
C ALA A 310 10.16 16.49 -8.27
N VAL A 311 10.18 15.17 -8.02
CA VAL A 311 10.80 14.57 -6.83
C VAL A 311 12.06 13.82 -7.28
N PRO A 312 13.21 13.95 -6.59
CA PRO A 312 14.44 13.23 -6.95
C PRO A 312 14.25 11.71 -7.11
N GLU A 313 14.89 11.09 -8.11
CA GLU A 313 14.82 9.64 -8.34
C GLU A 313 15.91 8.85 -7.58
N THR A 314 16.07 9.12 -6.29
CA THR A 314 17.06 8.45 -5.43
C THR A 314 16.41 7.94 -4.15
N GLY A 315 16.90 6.82 -3.59
CA GLY A 315 16.35 6.26 -2.35
C GLY A 315 14.83 6.08 -2.38
N LEU A 316 14.12 6.66 -1.41
CA LEU A 316 12.64 6.63 -1.35
C LEU A 316 11.96 7.39 -2.49
N GLY A 317 12.65 8.33 -3.13
CA GLY A 317 12.17 9.06 -4.29
C GLY A 317 11.84 8.16 -5.48
N LEU A 318 12.53 7.02 -5.63
CA LEU A 318 12.17 5.99 -6.62
C LEU A 318 10.77 5.42 -6.36
N ALA A 319 10.44 5.17 -5.09
CA ALA A 319 9.13 4.65 -4.70
C ALA A 319 8.04 5.72 -4.87
N ILE A 320 8.30 6.97 -4.45
CA ILE A 320 7.38 8.11 -4.63
C ILE A 320 7.04 8.28 -6.12
N ASN A 321 8.06 8.36 -6.97
CA ASN A 321 7.88 8.56 -8.40
C ASN A 321 7.20 7.35 -9.10
N ASP A 322 7.45 6.12 -8.64
CA ASP A 322 6.68 4.95 -9.11
C ASP A 322 5.19 5.09 -8.79
N ARG A 323 4.81 5.57 -7.60
CA ARG A 323 3.40 5.82 -7.25
C ARG A 323 2.78 6.91 -8.10
N LEU A 324 3.48 8.03 -8.26
CA LEU A 324 3.01 9.17 -9.06
C LEU A 324 2.79 8.79 -10.53
N ARG A 325 3.72 8.05 -11.15
CA ARG A 325 3.57 7.56 -12.54
C ARG A 325 2.41 6.58 -12.72
N ARG A 326 2.17 5.70 -11.74
CA ARG A 326 1.04 4.76 -11.80
C ARG A 326 -0.30 5.45 -11.60
N ALA A 327 -0.31 6.60 -10.94
CA ALA A 327 -1.49 7.41 -10.72
C ALA A 327 -1.90 8.26 -11.95
N THR A 328 -1.04 8.43 -12.96
CA THR A 328 -1.31 9.29 -14.13
C THR A 328 -1.93 8.58 -15.33
N ASN A 329 -1.91 7.26 -15.40
CA ASN A 329 -2.42 6.53 -16.58
C ASN A 329 -3.97 6.48 -16.57
N PRO A 330 -4.68 7.10 -17.54
CA PRO A 330 -6.14 7.08 -17.57
C PRO A 330 -6.69 5.78 -18.18
N VAL A 331 -7.83 5.31 -17.66
CA VAL A 331 -8.67 4.28 -18.29
C VAL A 331 -8.99 4.72 -19.72
N ALA A 332 -8.94 3.76 -20.65
CA ALA A 332 -9.34 3.94 -22.04
C ALA A 332 -10.62 4.77 -22.17
N THR A 333 -10.58 5.75 -23.06
CA THR A 333 -11.73 6.51 -23.55
C THR A 333 -12.88 5.54 -23.89
N PRO A 334 -14.16 5.88 -23.61
CA PRO A 334 -15.28 5.13 -24.16
C PRO A 334 -15.10 5.07 -25.68
N GLN A 335 -15.11 3.87 -26.25
CA GLN A 335 -15.18 3.73 -27.70
C GLN A 335 -16.41 4.51 -28.17
N GLU A 336 -16.19 5.49 -29.06
CA GLU A 336 -17.27 6.08 -29.82
C GLU A 336 -18.05 4.95 -30.53
N PRO A 337 -19.40 4.99 -30.53
CA PRO A 337 -20.16 4.03 -31.29
C PRO A 337 -19.77 4.17 -32.76
N THR A 338 -19.19 3.10 -33.31
CA THR A 338 -18.90 3.02 -34.74
C THR A 338 -20.24 3.11 -35.50
N PRO A 339 -20.33 3.91 -36.57
CA PRO A 339 -21.58 4.13 -37.31
C PRO A 339 -22.15 2.85 -37.95
#